data_AF-A0A7C5GXF4-F1
#
_entry.id   AF-A0A7C5GXF4-F1
#
_cell.length_a   1.000
_cell.length_b   1.000
_cell.length_c   1.000
_cell.angle_alpha   90.00
_cell.angle_beta   90.00
_cell.angle_gamma   90.00
#
_symmetry.space_group_name_H-M   'P 1'
#
loop_
_entity.id
_entity.type
_entity.pdbx_description
1 polymer ?
#
loop_
_entity_poly.entity_id
_entity_poly.type
_entity_poly.pdbx_seq_one_letter_code
_entity_poly.pdbx_strand_id
1 'polypeptide(L)'
;MNVYKTRPEEILYKIISRENFEEDTLRKYPWYQTNDRGKEVHFAVCPACDNPIQIIGLYRLPRNLERPYGKHLWRSIPQLAEDNPEARENCPYFKPRQHRKTDRRTSIKGTPLKILRLLIIQFDRVCYLLEKHTGIVFSRNLLRKMLQTYRSEEGYLYTGATLMNVPWIFAYMADSQSLFGQRVGGNHELVEAIRRHVPAADIDGDGRVVPRAFPDGEKRYFSLNVCFIHHRQRRNGMDGALVETMKMIVSTEADGKVREIHRETLTFDHQHFRNLINLPDGKGRRRLELVELAREILGDLCGLQ
;
A
#
# COMPACT_ATOMS: atom_id res chain seq x y z
N MET A 1 -11.81 10.61 -10.63
CA MET A 1 -11.02 9.36 -10.55
C MET A 1 -11.43 8.42 -11.66
N ASN A 2 -10.58 7.47 -12.03
CA ASN A 2 -10.80 6.56 -13.16
C ASN A 2 -11.09 5.11 -12.75
N VAL A 3 -11.31 4.84 -11.46
CA VAL A 3 -11.60 3.50 -10.94
C VAL A 3 -12.84 3.52 -10.04
N TYR A 4 -13.48 2.35 -9.90
CA TYR A 4 -14.63 2.14 -9.02
C TYR A 4 -14.62 0.71 -8.47
N LYS A 5 -15.40 0.51 -7.41
CA LYS A 5 -15.91 -0.81 -7.00
C LYS A 5 -17.42 -0.74 -6.84
N THR A 6 -18.11 -1.88 -6.81
CA THR A 6 -19.58 -1.89 -6.79
C THR A 6 -20.14 -1.77 -5.38
N ARG A 7 -19.34 -2.17 -4.38
CA ARG A 7 -19.74 -2.18 -2.97
C ARG A 7 -18.60 -1.81 -1.99
N PRO A 8 -18.91 -1.28 -0.79
CA PRO A 8 -17.89 -0.95 0.22
C PRO A 8 -17.07 -2.15 0.71
N GLU A 9 -17.65 -3.34 0.80
CA GLU A 9 -16.99 -4.57 1.26
C GLU A 9 -15.97 -5.12 0.26
N GLU A 10 -16.11 -4.77 -1.02
CA GLU A 10 -15.17 -5.21 -2.04
C GLU A 10 -13.80 -4.56 -1.87
N ILE A 11 -12.75 -5.35 -2.10
CA ILE A 11 -11.36 -4.88 -2.10
C ILE A 11 -10.90 -4.61 -3.53
N LEU A 12 -11.43 -5.37 -4.48
CA LEU A 12 -11.12 -5.25 -5.89
C LEU A 12 -11.85 -4.05 -6.50
N TYR A 13 -11.23 -3.45 -7.50
CA TYR A 13 -11.75 -2.28 -8.21
C TYR A 13 -11.46 -2.42 -9.70
N LYS A 14 -12.29 -1.86 -10.57
CA LYS A 14 -12.06 -1.84 -12.02
C LYS A 14 -11.86 -0.42 -12.50
N ILE A 15 -11.22 -0.29 -13.68
CA ILE A 15 -11.20 0.97 -14.42
C ILE A 15 -12.62 1.28 -14.87
N ILE A 16 -13.04 2.53 -14.75
CA ILE A 16 -14.33 2.99 -15.24
C ILE A 16 -14.34 2.90 -16.76
N SER A 17 -15.14 1.97 -17.29
CA SER A 17 -15.57 1.90 -18.67
C SER A 17 -17.04 1.49 -18.71
N ARG A 18 -17.70 1.69 -19.85
CA ARG A 18 -19.08 1.25 -20.04
C ARG A 18 -19.17 -0.27 -19.89
N GLU A 19 -18.27 -0.98 -20.54
CA GLU A 19 -18.24 -2.44 -20.59
C GLU A 19 -18.06 -3.03 -19.18
N ASN A 20 -17.05 -2.57 -18.43
CA ASN A 20 -16.83 -3.04 -17.06
C ASN A 20 -18.04 -2.77 -16.16
N PHE A 21 -18.63 -1.57 -16.27
CA PHE A 21 -19.72 -1.16 -15.39
C PHE A 21 -21.02 -1.90 -15.70
N GLU A 22 -21.33 -2.13 -16.98
CA GLU A 22 -22.49 -2.91 -17.39
C GLU A 22 -22.38 -4.37 -16.94
N GLU A 23 -21.21 -4.98 -17.12
CA GLU A 23 -20.94 -6.36 -16.66
C GLU A 23 -21.08 -6.50 -15.14
N ASP A 24 -20.52 -5.57 -14.38
CA ASP A 24 -20.51 -5.64 -12.92
C ASP A 24 -21.88 -5.38 -12.28
N THR A 25 -22.67 -4.50 -12.89
CA THR A 25 -23.93 -4.03 -12.28
C THR A 25 -25.17 -4.65 -12.92
N LEU A 26 -25.02 -5.27 -14.08
CA LEU A 26 -26.11 -5.76 -14.94
C LEU A 26 -27.20 -4.71 -15.16
N ARG A 27 -26.82 -3.43 -15.12
CA ARG A 27 -27.72 -2.27 -15.24
C ARG A 27 -28.82 -2.21 -14.19
N LYS A 28 -28.57 -2.76 -12.99
CA LYS A 28 -29.56 -2.87 -11.91
C LYS A 28 -29.46 -1.73 -10.88
N TYR A 29 -30.54 -1.58 -10.12
CA TYR A 29 -30.51 -0.87 -8.84
C TYR A 29 -29.54 -1.58 -7.87
N PRO A 30 -28.77 -0.87 -7.02
CA PRO A 30 -28.78 0.58 -6.77
C PRO A 30 -27.82 1.38 -7.65
N TRP A 31 -27.11 0.74 -8.60
CA TRP A 31 -26.11 1.41 -9.42
C TRP A 31 -26.73 2.28 -10.51
N TYR A 32 -27.86 1.85 -11.07
CA TYR A 32 -28.66 2.62 -12.02
C TYR A 32 -29.87 3.20 -11.29
N GLN A 33 -30.00 4.51 -11.30
CA GLN A 33 -31.11 5.23 -10.68
C GLN A 33 -31.58 6.38 -11.59
N THR A 34 -32.73 6.96 -11.26
CA THR A 34 -33.24 8.16 -11.93
C THR A 34 -33.21 9.32 -10.94
N ASN A 35 -32.65 10.47 -11.37
CA ASN A 35 -32.67 11.68 -10.54
C ASN A 35 -34.02 12.41 -10.63
N ASP A 36 -34.20 13.44 -9.81
CA ASP A 36 -35.43 14.25 -9.73
C ASP A 36 -35.84 14.91 -11.07
N ARG A 37 -34.93 14.96 -12.06
CA ARG A 37 -35.18 15.50 -13.41
C ARG A 37 -35.48 14.41 -14.43
N GLY A 38 -35.77 13.17 -14.00
CA GLY A 38 -36.05 12.05 -14.89
C GLY A 38 -34.83 11.53 -15.65
N LYS A 39 -33.61 11.94 -15.31
CA LYS A 39 -32.39 11.48 -16.00
C LYS A 39 -31.76 10.31 -15.26
N GLU A 40 -31.35 9.30 -16.04
CA GLU A 40 -30.56 8.19 -15.54
C GLU A 40 -29.22 8.70 -14.98
N VAL A 41 -28.87 8.22 -13.79
CA VAL A 41 -27.61 8.49 -13.09
C VAL A 41 -27.01 7.17 -12.61
N HIS A 42 -25.68 7.12 -12.64
CA HIS A 42 -24.92 5.93 -12.33
C HIS A 42 -24.12 6.13 -11.05
N PHE A 43 -24.30 5.25 -10.07
CA PHE A 43 -23.59 5.30 -8.79
C PHE A 43 -22.70 4.09 -8.60
N ALA A 44 -21.59 4.29 -7.91
CA ALA A 44 -20.66 3.24 -7.50
C ALA A 44 -19.95 3.66 -6.21
N VAL A 45 -18.88 2.96 -5.85
CA VAL A 45 -18.12 3.21 -4.62
C VAL A 45 -16.67 3.53 -4.93
N CYS A 46 -16.09 4.49 -4.20
CA CYS A 46 -14.67 4.80 -4.28
C CYS A 46 -13.84 3.66 -3.66
N PRO A 47 -12.85 3.09 -4.36
CA PRO A 47 -12.02 2.03 -3.79
C PRO A 47 -11.02 2.50 -2.73
N ALA A 48 -10.75 3.80 -2.62
CA ALA A 48 -9.80 4.34 -1.64
C ALA A 48 -10.44 4.68 -0.28
N CYS A 49 -11.70 5.11 -0.26
CA CYS A 49 -12.36 5.63 0.95
C CYS A 49 -13.78 5.11 1.20
N ASP A 50 -14.25 4.15 0.41
CA ASP A 50 -15.57 3.50 0.54
C ASP A 50 -16.80 4.43 0.40
N ASN A 51 -16.59 5.71 0.09
CA ASN A 51 -17.69 6.66 -0.09
C ASN A 51 -18.39 6.48 -1.44
N PRO A 52 -19.68 6.82 -1.54
CA PRO A 52 -20.41 6.80 -2.79
C PRO A 52 -19.86 7.81 -3.78
N ILE A 53 -19.86 7.39 -5.05
CA ILE A 53 -19.50 8.21 -6.20
C ILE A 53 -20.61 8.18 -7.25
N GLN A 54 -20.70 9.23 -8.04
CA GLN A 54 -21.43 9.23 -9.31
C GLN A 54 -20.44 9.03 -10.47
N ILE A 55 -20.77 8.14 -11.40
CA ILE A 55 -20.04 8.00 -12.65
C ILE A 55 -20.58 9.03 -13.65
N ILE A 56 -19.69 9.88 -14.13
CA ILE A 56 -20.00 10.94 -15.09
C ILE A 56 -19.50 10.52 -16.46
N GLY A 57 -20.33 10.71 -17.49
CA GLY A 57 -19.96 10.48 -18.88
C GLY A 57 -19.93 9.02 -19.32
N LEU A 58 -20.59 8.10 -18.60
CA LEU A 58 -20.57 6.66 -18.89
C LEU A 58 -21.03 6.31 -20.31
N TYR A 59 -22.20 6.80 -20.73
CA TYR A 59 -22.76 6.56 -22.07
C TYR A 59 -22.57 7.71 -23.04
N ARG A 60 -22.61 8.94 -22.51
CA ARG A 60 -22.48 10.16 -23.31
C ARG A 60 -21.40 11.02 -22.70
N LEU A 61 -20.24 11.03 -23.34
CA LEU A 61 -19.10 11.83 -22.94
C LEU A 61 -19.30 13.29 -23.39
N PRO A 62 -19.35 14.26 -22.47
CA PRO A 62 -19.29 15.68 -22.81
C PRO A 62 -18.04 16.03 -23.62
N ARG A 63 -18.14 16.99 -24.55
CA ARG A 63 -17.03 17.38 -25.45
C ARG A 63 -15.74 17.81 -24.74
N ASN A 64 -15.86 18.30 -23.51
CA ASN A 64 -14.75 18.78 -22.68
C ASN A 64 -14.15 17.68 -21.77
N LEU A 65 -14.57 16.44 -21.93
CA LEU A 65 -14.07 15.29 -21.17
C LEU A 65 -13.46 14.28 -22.12
N GLU A 66 -12.30 13.73 -21.74
CA GLU A 66 -11.61 12.70 -22.52
C GLU A 66 -12.08 11.28 -22.17
N ARG A 67 -12.67 11.09 -20.98
CA ARG A 67 -13.09 9.77 -20.48
C ARG A 67 -14.13 9.89 -19.36
N PRO A 68 -14.91 8.83 -19.09
CA PRO A 68 -15.78 8.78 -17.92
C PRO A 68 -14.98 8.86 -16.62
N TYR A 69 -15.57 9.41 -15.57
CA TYR A 69 -14.89 9.51 -14.27
C TYR A 69 -15.85 9.43 -13.10
N GLY A 70 -15.32 8.97 -11.96
CA GLY A 70 -16.01 8.95 -10.68
C GLY A 70 -15.88 10.29 -9.96
N LYS A 71 -17.01 10.84 -9.51
CA LYS A 71 -17.13 12.04 -8.67
C LYS A 71 -17.69 11.65 -7.31
N HIS A 72 -16.99 11.99 -6.23
CA HIS A 72 -17.51 11.77 -4.87
C HIS A 72 -18.80 12.55 -4.62
N LEU A 73 -19.63 12.01 -3.75
CA LEU A 73 -20.85 12.64 -3.26
C LEU A 73 -20.67 13.06 -1.79
N TRP A 74 -21.54 13.96 -1.34
CA TRP A 74 -21.62 14.44 0.07
C TRP A 74 -22.88 13.90 0.75
N ARG A 75 -23.34 12.72 0.29
CA ARG A 75 -24.56 12.08 0.77
C ARG A 75 -24.48 10.58 0.54
N SER A 76 -25.09 9.82 1.44
CA SER A 76 -25.29 8.39 1.29
C SER A 76 -26.17 8.09 0.07
N ILE A 77 -25.92 6.95 -0.57
CA ILE A 77 -26.80 6.38 -1.59
C ILE A 77 -27.46 5.14 -1.00
N PRO A 78 -28.81 5.13 -0.86
CA PRO A 78 -29.53 4.00 -0.28
C PRO A 78 -29.15 2.67 -0.92
N GLN A 79 -28.91 1.66 -0.09
CA GLN A 79 -28.55 0.29 -0.49
C GLN A 79 -27.21 0.18 -1.27
N LEU A 80 -26.41 1.26 -1.35
CA LEU A 80 -25.11 1.24 -2.02
C LEU A 80 -23.95 1.56 -1.06
N ALA A 81 -23.91 2.76 -0.50
CA ALA A 81 -22.82 3.19 0.37
C ALA A 81 -23.20 4.42 1.20
N GLU A 82 -22.64 4.50 2.41
CA GLU A 82 -22.80 5.62 3.33
C GLU A 82 -21.77 6.73 3.04
N ASP A 83 -22.16 8.00 3.26
CA ASP A 83 -21.20 9.10 3.31
C ASP A 83 -20.39 9.04 4.61
N ASN A 84 -19.07 9.10 4.47
CA ASN A 84 -18.13 9.23 5.57
C ASN A 84 -17.21 10.42 5.27
N PRO A 85 -17.51 11.60 5.84
CA PRO A 85 -16.75 12.82 5.60
C PRO A 85 -15.26 12.70 5.92
N GLU A 86 -14.88 12.05 7.03
CA GLU A 86 -13.47 11.89 7.40
C GLU A 86 -12.70 11.07 6.36
N ALA A 87 -13.28 9.95 5.92
CA ALA A 87 -12.69 9.11 4.89
C ALA A 87 -12.62 9.84 3.53
N ARG A 88 -13.65 10.62 3.18
CA ARG A 88 -13.70 11.42 1.94
C ARG A 88 -12.67 12.54 1.95
N GLU A 89 -12.53 13.31 3.03
CA GLU A 89 -11.56 14.42 3.14
C GLU A 89 -10.11 13.94 3.12
N ASN A 90 -9.86 12.68 3.50
CA ASN A 90 -8.55 12.04 3.41
C ASN A 90 -8.35 11.22 2.12
N CYS A 91 -9.33 11.20 1.22
CA CYS A 91 -9.27 10.40 0.01
C CYS A 91 -8.36 11.05 -1.05
N PRO A 92 -7.37 10.33 -1.60
CA PRO A 92 -6.47 10.87 -2.62
C PRO A 92 -7.21 11.23 -3.94
N TYR A 93 -8.37 10.61 -4.18
CA TYR A 93 -9.21 10.89 -5.35
C TYR A 93 -10.17 12.08 -5.16
N PHE A 94 -10.40 12.51 -3.91
CA PHE A 94 -11.26 13.65 -3.60
C PHE A 94 -10.45 14.92 -3.37
N LYS A 95 -9.47 14.84 -2.44
CA LYS A 95 -8.67 15.98 -1.99
C LYS A 95 -7.20 15.54 -1.92
N PRO A 96 -6.51 15.43 -3.07
CA PRO A 96 -5.12 15.00 -3.09
C PRO A 96 -4.26 15.97 -2.28
N ARG A 97 -3.64 15.47 -1.21
CA ARG A 97 -2.77 16.26 -0.34
C ARG A 97 -1.56 15.45 0.10
N GLN A 98 -0.59 16.15 0.65
CA GLN A 98 0.53 15.50 1.34
C GLN A 98 0.11 15.19 2.79
N HIS A 99 0.06 13.91 3.12
CA HIS A 99 -0.19 13.45 4.48
C HIS A 99 1.11 13.48 5.29
N ARG A 100 1.06 13.96 6.54
CA ARG A 100 2.20 13.85 7.46
C ARG A 100 2.23 12.45 8.05
N LYS A 101 3.42 11.89 8.30
CA LYS A 101 3.54 10.52 8.86
C LYS A 101 2.76 10.35 10.17
N THR A 102 2.60 11.41 10.95
CA THR A 102 1.87 11.46 12.22
C THR A 102 0.35 11.65 12.08
N ASP A 103 -0.18 11.90 10.87
CA ASP A 103 -1.62 12.10 10.68
C ASP A 103 -2.36 10.77 10.95
N ARG A 104 -3.26 10.74 11.93
CA ARG A 104 -4.07 9.57 12.31
C ARG A 104 -5.57 9.85 12.09
N ARG A 105 -6.30 8.79 11.74
CA ARG A 105 -7.76 8.76 11.74
C ARG A 105 -8.28 8.64 13.16
N THR A 106 -9.49 9.14 13.40
CA THR A 106 -10.10 9.20 14.73
C THR A 106 -10.62 7.85 15.23
N SER A 107 -10.90 6.91 14.31
CA SER A 107 -11.50 5.62 14.65
C SER A 107 -10.82 4.47 13.91
N ILE A 108 -10.70 3.32 14.60
CA ILE A 108 -10.32 2.05 13.98
C ILE A 108 -11.44 1.47 13.10
N LYS A 109 -12.70 1.89 13.27
CA LYS A 109 -13.85 1.37 12.51
C LYS A 109 -13.77 1.77 11.03
N GLY A 110 -14.35 0.95 10.15
CA GLY A 110 -14.39 1.22 8.71
C GLY A 110 -13.08 0.88 8.00
N THR A 111 -12.52 1.82 7.23
CA THR A 111 -11.32 1.60 6.40
C THR A 111 -10.12 1.06 7.20
N PRO A 112 -9.77 1.58 8.40
CA PRO A 112 -8.62 1.06 9.16
C PRO A 112 -8.76 -0.41 9.55
N LEU A 113 -9.95 -0.84 10.01
CA LEU A 113 -10.22 -2.24 10.32
C LEU A 113 -10.08 -3.13 9.07
N LYS A 114 -10.53 -2.67 7.90
CA LYS A 114 -10.35 -3.39 6.64
C LYS A 114 -8.88 -3.47 6.24
N ILE A 115 -8.09 -2.41 6.43
CA ILE A 115 -6.64 -2.41 6.20
C ILE A 115 -5.95 -3.43 7.10
N LEU A 116 -6.27 -3.46 8.41
CA LEU A 116 -5.72 -4.45 9.34
C LEU A 116 -6.01 -5.88 8.90
N ARG A 117 -7.27 -6.19 8.60
CA ARG A 117 -7.68 -7.53 8.16
C ARG A 117 -7.00 -7.92 6.85
N LEU A 118 -6.93 -7.00 5.89
CA LEU A 118 -6.26 -7.23 4.61
C LEU A 118 -4.76 -7.48 4.80
N LEU A 119 -4.08 -6.67 5.63
CA LEU A 119 -2.67 -6.84 5.97
C LEU A 119 -2.41 -8.21 6.57
N ILE A 120 -3.20 -8.65 7.55
CA ILE A 120 -3.03 -9.95 8.21
C ILE A 120 -3.24 -11.10 7.22
N ILE A 121 -4.40 -11.14 6.55
CA ILE A 121 -4.79 -12.24 5.67
C ILE A 121 -3.86 -12.38 4.45
N GLN A 122 -3.26 -11.27 4.01
CA GLN A 122 -2.39 -11.21 2.83
C GLN A 122 -0.92 -10.93 3.20
N PHE A 123 -0.51 -11.13 4.45
CA PHE A 123 0.81 -10.68 4.91
C PHE A 123 1.97 -11.29 4.14
N ASP A 124 1.85 -12.56 3.74
CA ASP A 124 2.84 -13.24 2.91
C ASP A 124 3.01 -12.61 1.53
N ARG A 125 1.91 -12.16 0.95
CA ARG A 125 1.83 -11.46 -0.34
C ARG A 125 2.32 -10.01 -0.23
N VAL A 126 2.05 -9.35 0.89
CA VAL A 126 2.65 -8.05 1.26
C VAL A 126 4.17 -8.18 1.30
N CYS A 127 4.70 -9.20 2.00
CA CYS A 127 6.13 -9.46 2.06
C CYS A 127 6.71 -9.73 0.67
N TYR A 128 6.07 -10.59 -0.13
CA TYR A 128 6.51 -10.89 -1.49
C TYR A 128 6.65 -9.64 -2.37
N LEU A 129 5.68 -8.72 -2.31
CA LEU A 129 5.75 -7.47 -3.07
C LEU A 129 6.90 -6.58 -2.63
N LEU A 130 7.11 -6.44 -1.31
CA LEU A 130 8.22 -5.65 -0.79
C LEU A 130 9.56 -6.27 -1.15
N GLU A 131 9.69 -7.60 -1.06
CA GLU A 131 10.90 -8.32 -1.46
C GLU A 131 11.21 -8.10 -2.95
N LYS A 132 10.18 -8.18 -3.81
CA LYS A 132 10.32 -7.97 -5.26
C LYS A 132 10.71 -6.54 -5.61
N HIS A 133 10.14 -5.54 -4.92
CA HIS A 133 10.38 -4.13 -5.22
C HIS A 133 11.70 -3.61 -4.63
N THR A 134 12.16 -4.17 -3.51
CA THR A 134 13.37 -3.69 -2.81
C THR A 134 14.61 -4.52 -3.13
N GLY A 135 14.43 -5.77 -3.54
CA GLY A 135 15.50 -6.76 -3.66
C GLY A 135 16.01 -7.29 -2.31
N ILE A 136 15.29 -7.01 -1.22
CA ILE A 136 15.63 -7.38 0.15
C ILE A 136 14.70 -8.50 0.62
N VAL A 137 15.25 -9.63 1.06
CA VAL A 137 14.48 -10.70 1.71
C VAL A 137 14.50 -10.49 3.22
N PHE A 138 13.31 -10.29 3.79
CA PHE A 138 13.14 -10.03 5.21
C PHE A 138 13.03 -11.36 5.98
N SER A 139 13.90 -11.55 6.97
CA SER A 139 13.81 -12.67 7.90
C SER A 139 12.51 -12.59 8.73
N ARG A 140 12.03 -13.75 9.22
CA ARG A 140 10.86 -13.83 10.09
C ARG A 140 10.98 -12.93 11.33
N ASN A 141 12.18 -12.85 11.92
CA ASN A 141 12.45 -12.01 13.09
C ASN A 141 12.34 -10.52 12.74
N LEU A 142 12.85 -10.12 11.57
CA LEU A 142 12.72 -8.74 11.11
C LEU A 142 11.25 -8.39 10.81
N LEU A 143 10.51 -9.28 10.15
CA LEU A 143 9.07 -9.09 9.89
C LEU A 143 8.26 -8.98 11.18
N ARG A 144 8.59 -9.76 12.22
CA ARG A 144 8.00 -9.61 13.57
C ARG A 144 8.24 -8.22 14.12
N LYS A 145 9.49 -7.72 14.05
CA LYS A 145 9.82 -6.36 14.51
C LYS A 145 9.07 -5.30 13.71
N MET A 146 9.00 -5.42 12.39
CA MET A 146 8.24 -4.49 11.53
C MET A 146 6.75 -4.47 11.88
N LEU A 147 6.14 -5.62 12.15
CA LEU A 147 4.74 -5.73 12.61
C LEU A 147 4.52 -5.07 13.97
N GLN A 148 5.45 -5.28 14.92
CA GLN A 148 5.41 -4.64 16.23
C GLN A 148 5.53 -3.12 16.13
N THR A 149 6.43 -2.61 15.29
CA THR A 149 6.56 -1.17 15.01
C THR A 149 5.31 -0.64 14.33
N TYR A 150 4.78 -1.32 13.31
CA TYR A 150 3.53 -0.94 12.65
C TYR A 150 2.36 -0.84 13.64
N ARG A 151 2.30 -1.77 14.60
CA ARG A 151 1.33 -1.75 15.70
C ARG A 151 1.52 -0.53 16.60
N SER A 152 2.73 -0.30 17.10
CA SER A 152 3.01 0.81 18.02
C SER A 152 2.81 2.17 17.39
N GLU A 153 3.10 2.29 16.10
CA GLU A 153 2.87 3.50 15.30
C GLU A 153 1.40 3.70 14.91
N GLU A 154 0.52 2.75 15.24
CA GLU A 154 -0.88 2.72 14.78
C GLU A 154 -0.98 2.91 13.26
N GLY A 155 -0.12 2.22 12.50
CA GLY A 155 0.02 2.41 11.05
C GLY A 155 -1.29 2.23 10.27
N TYR A 156 -2.24 1.47 10.81
CA TYR A 156 -3.57 1.28 10.25
C TYR A 156 -4.47 2.52 10.34
N LEU A 157 -4.20 3.43 11.27
CA LEU A 157 -4.87 4.72 11.40
C LEU A 157 -4.23 5.80 10.53
N TYR A 158 -3.09 5.56 9.88
CA TYR A 158 -2.46 6.56 9.03
C TYR A 158 -3.42 7.07 7.95
N THR A 159 -3.62 8.39 7.86
CA THR A 159 -4.64 8.98 6.97
C THR A 159 -4.37 8.75 5.49
N GLY A 160 -3.12 8.53 5.08
CA GLY A 160 -2.73 8.18 3.71
C GLY A 160 -2.88 6.69 3.38
N ALA A 161 -3.25 5.84 4.34
CA ALA A 161 -3.41 4.41 4.14
C ALA A 161 -4.75 4.08 3.48
N THR A 162 -4.74 3.29 2.40
CA THR A 162 -5.95 2.79 1.72
C THR A 162 -5.84 1.28 1.54
N LEU A 163 -6.93 0.63 1.13
CA LEU A 163 -6.87 -0.80 0.78
C LEU A 163 -5.97 -1.07 -0.44
N MET A 164 -5.72 -0.05 -1.27
CA MET A 164 -4.93 -0.17 -2.49
C MET A 164 -3.43 -0.18 -2.23
N ASN A 165 -2.96 0.38 -1.10
CA ASN A 165 -1.55 0.64 -0.84
C ASN A 165 -0.98 -0.06 0.42
N VAL A 166 -1.71 -1.03 0.98
CA VAL A 166 -1.34 -1.75 2.22
C VAL A 166 0.12 -2.19 2.27
N PRO A 167 0.71 -2.83 1.23
CA PRO A 167 2.09 -3.32 1.33
C PRO A 167 3.10 -2.21 1.61
N TRP A 168 2.98 -1.09 0.90
CA TRP A 168 3.93 0.01 1.00
C TRP A 168 3.71 0.83 2.26
N ILE A 169 2.45 1.00 2.69
CA ILE A 169 2.17 1.68 3.95
C ILE A 169 2.63 0.87 5.15
N PHE A 170 2.53 -0.47 5.10
CA PHE A 170 3.15 -1.32 6.12
C PHE A 170 4.65 -1.01 6.26
N ALA A 171 5.39 -0.99 5.15
CA ALA A 171 6.82 -0.66 5.14
C ALA A 171 7.11 0.78 5.61
N TYR A 172 6.32 1.76 5.15
CA TYR A 172 6.44 3.17 5.54
C TYR A 172 6.25 3.42 7.05
N MET A 173 5.38 2.64 7.68
CA MET A 173 5.06 2.72 9.10
C MET A 173 5.88 1.76 9.97
N ALA A 174 6.89 1.08 9.41
CA ALA A 174 7.77 0.16 10.12
C ALA A 174 9.12 0.78 10.55
N ASP A 175 9.30 2.09 10.41
CA ASP A 175 10.54 2.82 10.75
C ASP A 175 11.84 2.23 10.14
N SER A 176 12.97 2.54 10.76
CA SER A 176 14.30 2.10 10.34
C SER A 176 14.57 0.68 10.83
N GLN A 177 15.04 -0.16 9.92
CA GLN A 177 15.24 -1.59 10.15
C GLN A 177 16.64 -2.01 9.75
N SER A 178 17.27 -2.84 10.58
CA SER A 178 18.63 -3.33 10.32
C SER A 178 18.64 -4.32 9.15
N LEU A 179 19.59 -4.10 8.23
CA LEU A 179 19.86 -5.03 7.13
C LEU A 179 20.84 -6.14 7.52
N PHE A 180 21.40 -6.11 8.74
CA PHE A 180 22.27 -7.16 9.22
C PHE A 180 21.58 -8.53 9.16
N GLY A 181 22.23 -9.52 8.56
CA GLY A 181 21.72 -10.87 8.38
C GLY A 181 20.56 -11.00 7.37
N GLN A 182 20.12 -9.91 6.74
CA GLN A 182 19.09 -9.95 5.69
C GLN A 182 19.72 -10.21 4.32
N ARG A 183 18.97 -10.81 3.39
CA ARG A 183 19.49 -11.07 2.03
C ARG A 183 19.20 -9.88 1.13
N VAL A 184 20.20 -9.39 0.40
CA VAL A 184 20.12 -8.17 -0.44
C VAL A 184 20.46 -8.42 -1.92
N GLY A 185 20.45 -9.68 -2.36
CA GLY A 185 20.90 -10.08 -3.70
C GLY A 185 19.97 -9.68 -4.86
N GLY A 186 18.76 -9.16 -4.58
CA GLY A 186 17.81 -8.78 -5.64
C GLY A 186 17.99 -7.36 -6.19
N ASN A 187 18.91 -6.57 -5.64
CA ASN A 187 19.13 -5.17 -6.02
C ASN A 187 20.63 -4.89 -6.18
N HIS A 188 21.11 -4.91 -7.42
CA HIS A 188 22.53 -4.74 -7.74
C HIS A 188 23.06 -3.36 -7.31
N GLU A 189 22.28 -2.30 -7.47
CA GLU A 189 22.70 -0.94 -7.07
C GLU A 189 22.88 -0.83 -5.56
N LEU A 190 21.99 -1.45 -4.78
CA LEU A 190 22.12 -1.53 -3.33
C LEU A 190 23.35 -2.36 -2.92
N VAL A 191 23.58 -3.51 -3.54
CA VAL A 191 24.76 -4.37 -3.29
C VAL A 191 26.05 -3.57 -3.50
N GLU A 192 26.16 -2.86 -4.61
CA GLU A 192 27.35 -2.05 -4.93
C GLU A 192 27.50 -0.86 -3.97
N ALA A 193 26.39 -0.22 -3.58
CA ALA A 193 26.42 0.85 -2.58
C ALA A 193 26.95 0.35 -1.22
N ILE A 194 26.50 -0.83 -0.76
CA ILE A 194 26.98 -1.45 0.49
C ILE A 194 28.48 -1.71 0.41
N ARG A 195 28.95 -2.36 -0.67
CA ARG A 195 30.37 -2.69 -0.87
C ARG A 195 31.27 -1.45 -0.90
N ARG A 196 30.79 -0.36 -1.52
CA ARG A 196 31.54 0.88 -1.67
C ARG A 196 31.59 1.73 -0.41
N HIS A 197 30.49 1.76 0.35
CA HIS A 197 30.31 2.75 1.43
C HIS A 197 30.34 2.17 2.84
N VAL A 198 30.32 0.84 3.00
CA VAL A 198 30.35 0.18 4.32
C VAL A 198 31.47 -0.86 4.36
N PRO A 199 32.73 -0.45 4.57
CA PRO A 199 33.90 -1.34 4.48
C PRO A 199 33.89 -2.52 5.46
N ALA A 200 33.21 -2.38 6.61
CA ALA A 200 33.07 -3.42 7.61
C ALA A 200 31.96 -4.44 7.29
N ALA A 201 31.16 -4.20 6.26
CA ALA A 201 30.16 -5.14 5.77
C ALA A 201 30.68 -5.94 4.56
N ASP A 202 30.13 -7.12 4.41
CA ASP A 202 30.24 -7.96 3.23
C ASP A 202 28.89 -8.61 2.93
N ILE A 203 28.76 -9.18 1.72
CA ILE A 203 27.60 -9.94 1.30
C ILE A 203 28.08 -11.36 0.97
N ASP A 204 27.63 -12.33 1.76
CA ASP A 204 28.06 -13.72 1.63
C ASP A 204 27.50 -14.40 0.35
N GLY A 205 27.91 -15.66 0.12
CA GLY A 205 27.48 -16.43 -1.05
C GLY A 205 25.96 -16.68 -1.13
N ASP A 206 25.24 -16.58 -0.01
CA ASP A 206 23.77 -16.67 0.03
C ASP A 206 23.08 -15.33 -0.16
N GLY A 207 23.86 -14.25 -0.32
CA GLY A 207 23.43 -12.88 -0.48
C GLY A 207 23.11 -12.17 0.83
N ARG A 208 23.52 -12.70 1.99
CA ARG A 208 23.26 -12.11 3.31
C ARG A 208 24.30 -11.05 3.67
N VAL A 209 23.84 -9.96 4.27
CA VAL A 209 24.73 -8.95 4.84
C VAL A 209 25.37 -9.49 6.12
N VAL A 210 26.70 -9.56 6.14
CA VAL A 210 27.51 -10.10 7.25
C VAL A 210 28.70 -9.17 7.56
N PRO A 211 29.35 -9.30 8.73
CA PRO A 211 30.63 -8.63 8.96
C PRO A 211 31.68 -9.14 7.98
N ARG A 212 32.46 -8.22 7.43
CA ARG A 212 33.64 -8.55 6.61
C ARG A 212 34.68 -9.27 7.48
N ALA A 213 35.28 -10.32 6.92
CA ALA A 213 36.46 -10.94 7.50
C ALA A 213 37.71 -10.11 7.14
N PHE A 214 38.39 -9.58 8.15
CA PHE A 214 39.66 -8.88 7.98
C PHE A 214 40.85 -9.83 8.19
N PRO A 215 42.04 -9.56 7.61
CA PRO A 215 43.23 -10.41 7.76
C PRO A 215 43.70 -10.58 9.22
N ASP A 216 43.38 -9.62 10.08
CA ASP A 216 43.64 -9.63 11.53
C ASP A 216 42.67 -10.54 12.30
N GLY A 217 41.66 -11.13 11.63
CA GLY A 217 40.62 -11.95 12.24
C GLY A 217 39.55 -11.16 13.00
N GLU A 218 39.67 -9.82 13.05
CA GLU A 218 38.71 -8.99 13.78
C GLU A 218 37.40 -8.83 13.01
N LYS A 219 36.28 -8.88 13.75
CA LYS A 219 34.97 -8.51 13.24
C LYS A 219 34.65 -7.10 13.68
N ARG A 220 34.67 -6.17 12.74
CA ARG A 220 34.36 -4.75 13.01
C ARG A 220 32.85 -4.54 12.99
N TYR A 221 32.35 -3.80 13.98
CA TYR A 221 30.96 -3.40 14.03
C TYR A 221 30.61 -2.47 12.86
N PHE A 222 29.40 -2.58 12.35
CA PHE A 222 28.83 -1.62 11.40
C PHE A 222 27.34 -1.43 11.63
N SER A 223 26.86 -0.26 11.26
CA SER A 223 25.44 0.07 11.17
C SER A 223 25.03 0.02 9.71
N LEU A 224 23.93 -0.66 9.40
CA LEU A 224 23.33 -0.64 8.08
C LEU A 224 21.83 -0.82 8.22
N ASN A 225 21.07 0.24 7.89
CA ASN A 225 19.64 0.26 8.08
C ASN A 225 18.90 0.74 6.84
N VAL A 226 17.73 0.15 6.59
CA VAL A 226 16.77 0.57 5.57
C VAL A 226 15.58 1.26 6.23
N CYS A 227 15.09 2.34 5.63
CA CYS A 227 13.84 2.97 6.01
C CYS A 227 13.05 3.43 4.78
N PHE A 228 11.75 3.62 4.97
CA PHE A 228 10.84 4.09 3.94
C PHE A 228 10.27 5.44 4.35
N ILE A 229 10.51 6.47 3.53
CA ILE A 229 10.17 7.86 3.86
C ILE A 229 9.49 8.55 2.68
N HIS A 230 8.93 9.74 2.95
CA HIS A 230 8.33 10.60 1.92
C HIS A 230 7.27 9.90 1.06
N HIS A 231 6.31 9.21 1.68
CA HIS A 231 5.12 8.74 0.99
C HIS A 231 4.40 9.92 0.32
N ARG A 232 4.16 9.87 -0.99
CA ARG A 232 3.48 10.93 -1.76
C ARG A 232 2.38 10.33 -2.62
N GLN A 233 1.24 11.01 -2.66
CA GLN A 233 0.10 10.67 -3.50
C GLN A 233 -0.22 11.84 -4.42
N ARG A 234 -0.36 11.59 -5.71
CA ARG A 234 -0.69 12.60 -6.72
C ARG A 234 -1.66 12.01 -7.73
N ARG A 235 -2.52 12.85 -8.29
CA ARG A 235 -3.36 12.45 -9.42
C ARG A 235 -2.65 12.80 -10.72
N ASN A 236 -2.55 11.85 -11.63
CA ASN A 236 -2.10 12.13 -12.99
C ASN A 236 -3.15 13.05 -13.67
N GLY A 237 -2.66 14.16 -14.23
CA GLY A 237 -3.48 15.19 -14.87
C GLY A 237 -4.18 14.70 -16.13
N MET A 238 -3.59 13.76 -16.86
CA MET A 238 -4.11 13.27 -18.14
C MET A 238 -5.26 12.25 -17.97
N ASP A 239 -5.07 11.25 -17.10
CA ASP A 239 -6.02 10.14 -16.97
C ASP A 239 -6.77 10.08 -15.65
N GLY A 240 -6.44 10.96 -14.71
CA GLY A 240 -7.03 10.94 -13.38
C GLY A 240 -6.63 9.73 -12.53
N ALA A 241 -5.63 8.95 -12.98
CA ALA A 241 -5.08 7.82 -12.24
C ALA A 241 -4.33 8.31 -11.00
N LEU A 242 -4.33 7.48 -9.97
CA LEU A 242 -3.59 7.74 -8.75
C LEU A 242 -2.17 7.21 -8.90
N VAL A 243 -1.20 8.11 -8.72
CA VAL A 243 0.23 7.78 -8.65
C VAL A 243 0.67 7.94 -7.21
N GLU A 244 1.17 6.86 -6.62
CA GLU A 244 1.71 6.86 -5.26
C GLU A 244 3.16 6.39 -5.28
N THR A 245 3.96 7.01 -4.43
CA THR A 245 5.40 6.72 -4.33
C THR A 245 5.87 6.83 -2.89
N MET A 246 6.98 6.18 -2.58
CA MET A 246 7.79 6.47 -1.40
C MET A 246 9.28 6.35 -1.75
N LYS A 247 10.15 6.81 -0.85
CA LYS A 247 11.60 6.63 -0.98
C LYS A 247 12.05 5.48 -0.08
N MET A 248 12.77 4.53 -0.64
CA MET A 248 13.58 3.59 0.14
C MET A 248 14.95 4.23 0.32
N ILE A 249 15.41 4.35 1.56
CA ILE A 249 16.71 4.90 1.91
C ILE A 249 17.49 3.84 2.67
N VAL A 250 18.74 3.61 2.28
CA VAL A 250 19.68 2.80 3.06
C VAL A 250 20.78 3.72 3.58
N SER A 251 21.08 3.58 4.85
CA SER A 251 22.02 4.42 5.57
C SER A 251 22.93 3.61 6.48
N THR A 252 24.12 4.14 6.70
CA THR A 252 25.09 3.68 7.70
C THR A 252 25.29 4.77 8.73
N GLU A 253 25.70 4.39 9.93
CA GLU A 253 26.19 5.31 10.94
C GLU A 253 27.69 5.12 11.12
N ALA A 254 28.44 6.22 11.06
CA ALA A 254 29.87 6.26 11.33
C ALA A 254 30.19 7.57 12.07
N ASP A 255 31.04 7.49 13.09
CA ASP A 255 31.43 8.64 13.93
C ASP A 255 30.24 9.46 14.48
N GLY A 256 29.17 8.76 14.87
CA GLY A 256 27.92 9.36 15.38
C GLY A 256 27.10 10.12 14.33
N LYS A 257 27.40 9.98 13.04
CA LYS A 257 26.68 10.62 11.93
C LYS A 257 26.02 9.59 11.04
N VAL A 258 24.73 9.79 10.78
CA VAL A 258 23.98 9.01 9.79
C VAL A 258 24.32 9.52 8.40
N ARG A 259 24.72 8.59 7.53
CA ARG A 259 25.03 8.85 6.12
C ARG A 259 24.16 7.96 5.24
N GLU A 260 23.44 8.57 4.32
CA GLU A 260 22.76 7.88 3.22
C GLU A 260 23.79 7.29 2.24
N ILE A 261 23.59 6.03 1.87
CA ILE A 261 24.45 5.32 0.90
C ILE A 261 23.70 4.87 -0.35
N HIS A 262 22.37 4.75 -0.27
CA HIS A 262 21.52 4.36 -1.39
C HIS A 262 20.11 4.94 -1.23
N ARG A 263 19.51 5.32 -2.36
CA ARG A 263 18.18 5.89 -2.44
C ARG A 263 17.47 5.41 -3.69
N GLU A 264 16.26 4.92 -3.49
CA GLU A 264 15.39 4.47 -4.59
C GLU A 264 13.99 5.09 -4.45
N THR A 265 13.32 5.31 -5.58
CA THR A 265 11.91 5.72 -5.60
C THR A 265 11.04 4.53 -5.91
N LEU A 266 10.30 4.06 -4.91
CA LEU A 266 9.35 2.98 -5.11
C LEU A 266 8.03 3.56 -5.59
N THR A 267 7.61 3.19 -6.80
CA THR A 267 6.28 3.49 -7.33
C THR A 267 5.32 2.36 -6.97
N PHE A 268 4.13 2.71 -6.46
CA PHE A 268 3.18 1.71 -5.98
C PHE A 268 2.45 1.08 -7.17
N ASP A 269 2.60 -0.23 -7.33
CA ASP A 269 1.90 -1.01 -8.34
C ASP A 269 0.59 -1.57 -7.76
N HIS A 270 -0.40 -0.70 -7.63
CA HIS A 270 -1.71 -1.05 -7.08
C HIS A 270 -2.38 -2.20 -7.85
N GLN A 271 -2.11 -2.35 -9.15
CA GLN A 271 -2.69 -3.39 -9.97
C GLN A 271 -2.04 -4.75 -9.69
N HIS A 272 -0.71 -4.79 -9.51
CA HIS A 272 -0.02 -6.02 -9.11
C HIS A 272 -0.47 -6.49 -7.73
N PHE A 273 -0.61 -5.59 -6.75
CA PHE A 273 -1.16 -5.97 -5.45
C PHE A 273 -2.59 -6.50 -5.55
N ARG A 274 -3.46 -5.81 -6.31
CA ARG A 274 -4.82 -6.26 -6.58
C ARG A 274 -4.85 -7.66 -7.22
N ASN A 275 -4.05 -7.89 -8.25
CA ASN A 275 -3.98 -9.17 -8.95
C ASN A 275 -3.51 -10.28 -8.00
N LEU A 276 -2.52 -9.98 -7.16
CA LEU A 276 -1.96 -10.93 -6.21
C LEU A 276 -2.99 -11.38 -5.18
N ILE A 277 -3.79 -10.45 -4.63
CA ILE A 277 -4.82 -10.79 -3.66
C ILE A 277 -6.04 -11.48 -4.28
N ASN A 278 -6.26 -11.30 -5.59
CA ASN A 278 -7.34 -11.95 -6.36
C ASN A 278 -6.93 -13.32 -6.97
N LEU A 279 -5.71 -13.80 -6.71
CA LEU A 279 -5.31 -15.12 -7.18
C LEU A 279 -6.23 -16.20 -6.57
N PRO A 280 -6.85 -17.08 -7.38
CA PRO A 280 -7.70 -18.16 -6.90
C PRO A 280 -6.98 -19.07 -5.90
N ASP A 281 -7.76 -19.72 -5.04
CA ASP A 281 -7.23 -20.75 -4.14
C ASP A 281 -6.55 -21.86 -4.95
N GLY A 282 -5.41 -22.35 -4.44
CA GLY A 282 -4.55 -23.30 -5.14
C GLY A 282 -3.68 -22.69 -6.25
N LYS A 283 -3.85 -21.40 -6.61
CA LYS A 283 -2.94 -20.69 -7.52
C LYS A 283 -1.99 -19.77 -6.75
N GLY A 284 -0.69 -20.09 -6.87
CA GLY A 284 0.39 -19.36 -6.22
C GLY A 284 0.78 -19.94 -4.85
N ARG A 285 2.07 -19.83 -4.51
CA ARG A 285 2.61 -20.35 -3.26
C ARG A 285 2.35 -19.34 -2.13
N ARG A 286 1.48 -19.71 -1.19
CA ARG A 286 1.26 -18.95 0.05
C ARG A 286 2.32 -19.31 1.10
N ARG A 287 2.76 -18.33 1.88
CA ARG A 287 3.61 -18.53 3.09
C ARG A 287 2.75 -18.33 4.34
N LEU A 288 1.91 -19.31 4.66
CA LEU A 288 0.92 -19.19 5.74
C LEU A 288 1.55 -18.95 7.11
N GLU A 289 2.79 -19.37 7.33
CA GLU A 289 3.56 -19.06 8.54
C GLU A 289 3.75 -17.55 8.77
N LEU A 290 3.76 -16.74 7.71
CA LEU A 290 3.81 -15.28 7.79
C LEU A 290 2.41 -14.71 8.11
N VAL A 291 1.35 -15.30 7.57
CA VAL A 291 -0.03 -14.93 7.91
C VAL A 291 -0.30 -15.16 9.40
N GLU A 292 0.12 -16.32 9.93
CA GLU A 292 0.03 -16.61 11.36
C GLU A 292 0.85 -15.63 12.21
N LEU A 293 2.06 -15.27 11.76
CA LEU A 293 2.87 -14.24 12.44
C LEU A 293 2.13 -12.89 12.53
N ALA A 294 1.49 -12.45 11.45
CA ALA A 294 0.72 -11.21 11.46
C ALA A 294 -0.52 -11.32 12.35
N ARG A 295 -1.19 -12.47 12.36
CA ARG A 295 -2.34 -12.74 13.23
C ARG A 295 -1.95 -12.72 14.71
N GLU A 296 -0.82 -13.33 15.07
CA GLU A 296 -0.30 -13.32 16.44
C GLU A 296 -0.08 -11.89 16.97
N ILE A 297 0.38 -10.97 16.12
CA ILE A 297 0.79 -9.62 16.52
C ILE A 297 -0.35 -8.59 16.41
N LEU A 298 -1.27 -8.75 15.46
CA LEU A 298 -2.31 -7.75 15.13
C LEU A 298 -3.74 -8.29 15.25
N GLY A 299 -3.94 -9.59 15.46
CA GLY A 299 -5.25 -10.24 15.38
C GLY A 299 -6.25 -9.76 16.44
N ASP A 300 -5.77 -9.44 17.63
CA ASP A 300 -6.57 -8.86 18.73
C ASP A 300 -7.21 -7.52 18.34
N LEU A 301 -6.56 -6.72 17.50
CA LEU A 301 -7.06 -5.41 17.05
C LEU A 301 -8.28 -5.51 16.12
N CYS A 302 -8.54 -6.70 15.54
CA CYS A 302 -9.58 -6.86 14.52
C CYS A 302 -10.50 -8.07 14.69
N GLY A 303 -10.39 -8.76 15.85
CA GLY A 303 -11.21 -9.91 16.22
C GLY A 303 -10.85 -11.18 15.46
N LEU A 304 -9.56 -11.40 15.16
CA LEU A 304 -9.04 -12.56 14.42
C LEU A 304 -8.10 -13.44 15.28
N GLN A 305 -8.36 -13.61 16.58
CA GLN A 305 -7.58 -14.55 17.41
C GLN A 305 -7.84 -16.00 17.03
#